data_AF-A0A2R3Z945-F1
#
_entry.id   AF-A0A2R3Z945-F1
#
_cell.length_a   1.000
_cell.length_b   1.000
_cell.length_c   1.000
_cell.angle_alpha   90.00
_cell.angle_beta   90.00
_cell.angle_gamma   90.00
#
_symmetry.space_group_name_H-M   'P 1'
#
loop_
_entity.id
_entity.type
_entity.pdbx_description
1 polymer ?
#
loop_
_entity_poly.entity_id
_entity_poly.type
_entity_poly.pdbx_seq_one_letter_code
_entity_poly.pdbx_strand_id
1 'polypeptide(L)'
;MRKRGHKLDFKGDKSEVVIDGMELTIRLREKNKRVPDETIGHYTFTKLVPTGILIFQVYRSLHDKSWYGSATKPLEDKILTILAGLELFAKNEKEYQARLEKSWAEQRIREDKEKKIKAKRDAELSKLKKLIDQSEQWHRVQ
;
A
#
# COMPACT_ATOMS: atom_id res chain seq x y z
N MET A 1 17.09 -9.65 -19.08
CA MET A 1 15.73 -9.13 -19.31
C MET A 1 14.78 -10.27 -19.70
N ARG A 2 14.57 -10.64 -20.97
CA ARG A 2 13.63 -11.73 -21.33
C ARG A 2 14.01 -13.14 -20.85
N LYS A 3 15.30 -13.51 -20.91
CA LYS A 3 15.78 -14.85 -20.46
C LYS A 3 15.62 -15.11 -18.94
N ARG A 4 15.42 -14.06 -18.14
CA ARG A 4 15.16 -14.15 -16.69
C ARG A 4 13.68 -13.96 -16.35
N GLY A 5 12.78 -13.95 -17.34
CA GLY A 5 11.32 -13.81 -17.12
C GLY A 5 10.82 -12.37 -16.92
N HIS A 6 11.66 -11.35 -17.14
CA HIS A 6 11.23 -9.95 -16.99
C HIS A 6 10.56 -9.45 -18.28
N LYS A 7 9.40 -8.83 -18.13
CA LYS A 7 8.64 -8.20 -19.21
C LYS A 7 8.45 -6.71 -18.90
N LEU A 8 8.65 -5.87 -19.91
CA LEU A 8 8.22 -4.47 -19.87
C LEU A 8 6.88 -4.39 -20.60
N ASP A 9 5.90 -3.77 -19.95
CA ASP A 9 4.57 -3.55 -20.51
C ASP A 9 4.23 -2.06 -20.39
N PHE A 10 3.67 -1.50 -21.45
CA PHE A 10 3.30 -0.09 -21.50
C PHE A 10 1.78 -0.04 -21.70
N LYS A 11 1.05 -0.01 -20.58
CA LYS A 11 -0.42 0.03 -20.58
C LYS A 11 -0.87 1.48 -20.46
N GLY A 12 -1.16 2.12 -21.60
CA GLY A 12 -1.63 3.50 -21.66
C GLY A 12 -0.66 4.47 -20.98
N ASP A 13 -1.12 5.18 -19.95
CA ASP A 13 -0.35 6.21 -19.23
C ASP A 13 0.65 5.64 -18.20
N LYS A 14 0.64 4.32 -18.00
CA LYS A 14 1.48 3.65 -16.99
C LYS A 14 2.52 2.78 -17.66
N SER A 15 3.77 2.96 -17.25
CA SER A 15 4.85 2.04 -17.54
C SER A 15 4.92 1.00 -16.43
N GLU A 16 4.90 -0.29 -16.79
CA GLU A 16 4.93 -1.41 -15.86
C GLU A 16 6.08 -2.35 -16.20
N VAL A 17 6.73 -2.88 -15.17
CA VAL A 17 7.68 -3.98 -15.28
C VAL A 17 7.15 -5.17 -14.52
N VAL A 18 7.10 -6.32 -15.18
CA VAL A 18 6.71 -7.60 -14.58
C VAL A 18 7.96 -8.39 -14.27
N ILE A 19 8.14 -8.75 -12.99
CA ILE A 19 9.26 -9.55 -12.49
C ILE A 19 8.69 -10.66 -11.64
N ASP A 20 8.96 -11.93 -11.99
CA ASP A 20 8.45 -13.10 -11.28
C ASP A 20 6.92 -13.10 -11.05
N GLY A 21 6.18 -12.56 -12.03
CA GLY A 21 4.72 -12.41 -11.98
C GLY A 21 4.22 -11.21 -11.17
N MET A 22 5.13 -10.42 -10.57
CA MET A 22 4.78 -9.19 -9.87
C MET A 22 4.82 -8.00 -10.81
N GLU A 23 3.67 -7.34 -10.99
CA GLU A 23 3.58 -6.07 -11.71
C GLU A 23 4.06 -4.92 -10.81
N LEU A 24 5.06 -4.18 -11.29
CA LEU A 24 5.62 -3.00 -10.63
C LEU A 24 5.44 -1.78 -11.55
N THR A 25 4.75 -0.76 -11.07
CA THR A 25 4.62 0.50 -11.80
C THR A 25 5.93 1.28 -11.71
N ILE A 26 6.44 1.70 -12.86
CA ILE A 26 7.69 2.46 -12.98
C ILE A 26 7.42 3.84 -13.58
N ARG A 27 8.26 4.79 -13.22
CA ARG A 27 8.24 6.16 -13.77
C ARG A 27 9.67 6.64 -13.99
N LEU A 28 9.89 7.25 -15.14
CA LEU A 28 11.09 8.01 -15.43
C LEU A 28 10.71 9.49 -15.44
N ARG A 29 11.36 10.29 -14.58
CA ARG A 29 11.07 11.73 -14.46
C ARG A 29 12.33 12.52 -14.17
N GLU A 30 12.28 13.82 -14.42
CA GLU A 30 13.32 14.73 -13.96
C GLU A 30 13.19 15.04 -12.46
N LYS A 31 14.33 15.18 -11.78
CA LYS A 31 14.43 15.67 -10.41
C LYS A 31 14.23 17.17 -10.38
N ASN A 32 13.36 17.62 -9.50
CA ASN A 32 13.15 19.04 -9.24
C ASN A 32 13.75 19.44 -7.89
N LYS A 33 14.31 20.64 -7.82
CA LYS A 33 14.78 21.29 -6.59
C LYS A 33 13.75 22.34 -6.17
N ARG A 34 13.44 22.40 -4.87
CA ARG A 34 12.68 23.52 -4.30
C ARG A 34 13.61 24.70 -4.08
N VAL A 35 13.24 25.86 -4.60
CA VAL A 35 13.93 27.13 -4.34
C VAL A 35 12.92 28.14 -3.80
N PRO A 36 13.32 29.03 -2.87
CA PRO A 36 12.45 30.11 -2.40
C PRO A 36 11.92 30.93 -3.57
N ASP A 37 10.66 31.32 -3.46
CA ASP A 37 10.02 32.25 -4.37
C ASP A 37 9.91 33.60 -3.68
N GLU A 38 10.84 34.49 -4.02
CA GLU A 38 10.97 35.83 -3.43
C GLU A 38 9.92 36.81 -3.97
N THR A 39 9.04 36.38 -4.89
CA THR A 39 8.10 37.27 -5.57
C THR A 39 6.74 37.44 -4.87
N ILE A 40 6.45 36.68 -3.81
CA ILE A 40 5.10 36.65 -3.20
C ILE A 40 5.15 37.01 -1.69
N GLY A 41 5.24 38.31 -1.39
CA GLY A 41 4.85 38.89 -0.09
C GLY A 41 5.47 38.30 1.19
N HIS A 42 4.75 38.43 2.31
CA HIS A 42 5.22 38.09 3.67
C HIS A 42 5.32 36.58 3.97
N TYR A 43 5.01 35.70 3.01
CA TYR A 43 5.06 34.25 3.18
C TYR A 43 6.16 33.67 2.29
N THR A 44 6.96 32.74 2.83
CA THR A 44 7.99 32.05 2.05
C THR A 44 7.35 31.00 1.15
N PHE A 45 7.10 31.36 -0.11
CA PHE A 45 6.70 30.40 -1.14
C PHE A 45 7.92 29.65 -1.69
N THR A 46 7.70 28.50 -2.31
CA THR A 46 8.78 27.75 -2.99
C THR A 46 8.33 27.31 -4.37
N LYS A 47 9.22 27.42 -5.35
CA LYS A 47 9.03 26.94 -6.72
C LYS A 47 9.87 25.71 -6.98
N LEU A 48 9.37 24.82 -7.84
CA LEU A 48 10.09 23.63 -8.29
C LEU A 48 10.84 23.94 -9.57
N VAL A 49 12.17 23.82 -9.53
CA VAL A 49 13.05 24.07 -10.68
C VAL A 49 13.66 22.73 -11.14
N PRO A 50 13.58 22.38 -12.43
CA PRO A 50 14.22 21.18 -12.98
C PRO A 50 15.74 21.22 -12.78
N THR A 51 16.37 20.08 -12.53
CA THR A 51 17.81 19.98 -12.18
C THR A 51 18.69 19.35 -13.26
N GLY A 52 18.11 18.90 -14.38
CA GLY A 52 18.77 18.12 -15.43
C GLY A 52 19.04 16.67 -15.05
N ILE A 53 18.66 16.23 -13.83
CA ILE A 53 18.96 14.88 -13.32
C ILE A 53 17.73 13.98 -13.50
N LEU A 54 17.89 12.86 -14.20
CA LEU A 54 16.86 11.83 -14.32
C LEU A 54 16.73 10.97 -13.06
N ILE A 55 15.49 10.60 -12.75
CA ILE A 55 15.10 9.69 -11.68
C ILE A 55 14.28 8.54 -12.28
N PHE A 56 14.71 7.31 -12.03
CA PHE A 56 13.90 6.10 -12.20
C PHE A 56 13.26 5.74 -10.87
N GLN A 57 11.93 5.63 -10.84
CA GLN A 57 11.16 5.35 -9.64
C GLN A 57 10.30 4.12 -9.87
N VAL A 58 10.22 3.28 -8.84
CA VAL A 58 9.21 2.23 -8.71
C VAL A 58 8.22 2.72 -7.66
N TYR A 59 6.96 2.74 -8.05
CA TYR A 59 5.87 3.19 -7.22
C TYR A 59 4.95 2.02 -6.89
N ARG A 60 4.79 1.71 -5.60
CA ARG A 60 3.77 0.76 -5.13
C ARG A 60 3.34 1.10 -3.71
N SER A 61 2.20 1.80 -3.62
CA SER A 61 1.49 2.15 -2.39
C SER A 61 2.35 2.87 -1.34
N LEU A 62 3.02 2.11 -0.46
CA LEU A 62 3.77 2.61 0.72
C LEU A 62 5.29 2.39 0.60
N HIS A 63 5.74 1.62 -0.39
CA HIS A 63 7.15 1.30 -0.58
C HIS A 63 7.61 1.87 -1.91
N ASP A 64 8.26 3.02 -1.86
CA ASP A 64 8.84 3.63 -3.05
C ASP A 64 10.34 3.40 -3.05
N LYS A 65 10.85 2.95 -4.20
CA LYS A 65 12.29 2.87 -4.44
C LYS A 65 12.63 3.75 -5.62
N SER A 66 13.64 4.59 -5.47
CA SER A 66 14.09 5.48 -6.53
C SER A 66 15.60 5.44 -6.68
N TRP A 67 16.03 5.58 -7.93
CA TRP A 67 17.43 5.73 -8.32
C TRP A 67 17.54 7.00 -9.15
N TYR A 68 18.55 7.79 -8.87
CA TYR A 68 18.81 9.05 -9.54
C TYR A 68 20.20 9.04 -10.14
N GLY A 69 20.36 9.71 -11.28
CA GLY A 69 21.67 10.04 -11.83
C GLY A 69 22.39 11.12 -11.02
N SER A 70 23.61 11.43 -11.39
CA SER A 70 24.32 12.66 -11.01
C SER A 70 24.95 13.27 -12.25
N ALA A 71 25.44 14.50 -12.14
CA ALA A 71 26.15 15.17 -13.24
C ALA A 71 27.34 14.34 -13.78
N THR A 72 27.95 13.51 -12.93
CA THR A 72 29.12 12.68 -13.25
C THR A 72 28.81 11.21 -13.51
N LYS A 73 27.62 10.72 -13.10
CA LYS A 73 27.21 9.32 -13.26
C LYS A 73 25.77 9.27 -13.72
N PRO A 74 25.53 9.15 -15.03
CA PRO A 74 24.18 9.06 -15.57
C PRO A 74 23.44 7.83 -15.04
N LEU A 75 22.13 7.78 -15.27
CA LEU A 75 21.27 6.71 -14.75
C LEU A 75 21.53 5.38 -15.47
N GLU A 76 21.97 5.48 -16.72
CA GLU A 76 22.39 4.44 -17.63
C GLU A 76 23.53 3.59 -17.03
N ASP A 77 24.47 4.21 -16.32
CA ASP A 77 25.55 3.50 -15.61
C ASP A 77 25.04 2.65 -14.45
N LYS A 78 23.80 2.92 -13.99
CA LYS A 78 23.17 2.25 -12.85
C LYS A 78 22.17 1.19 -13.26
N ILE A 79 22.05 0.84 -14.55
CA ILE A 79 21.07 -0.13 -15.05
C ILE A 79 21.13 -1.47 -14.29
N LEU A 80 22.33 -2.00 -14.03
CA LEU A 80 22.49 -3.25 -13.29
C LEU A 80 22.01 -3.13 -11.83
N THR A 81 22.33 -2.01 -11.17
CA THR A 81 21.88 -1.71 -9.82
C THR A 81 20.37 -1.53 -9.74
N ILE A 82 19.78 -0.89 -10.74
CA ILE A 82 18.32 -0.71 -10.87
C ILE A 82 17.67 -2.08 -11.03
N LEU A 83 18.21 -2.93 -11.91
CA LEU A 83 17.67 -4.27 -12.14
C LEU A 83 17.72 -5.15 -10.88
N ALA A 84 18.87 -5.21 -10.20
CA ALA A 84 19.01 -5.97 -8.95
C ALA A 84 18.08 -5.42 -7.86
N GLY A 85 17.91 -4.10 -7.82
CA GLY A 85 17.00 -3.45 -6.89
C GLY A 85 15.53 -3.74 -7.18
N LEU A 86 15.15 -3.83 -8.46
CA LEU A 86 13.82 -4.24 -8.91
C LEU A 86 13.52 -5.71 -8.54
N GLU A 87 14.48 -6.61 -8.76
CA GLU A 87 14.39 -8.03 -8.37
C GLU A 87 14.15 -8.15 -6.85
N LEU A 88 14.93 -7.44 -6.03
CA LEU A 88 14.75 -7.43 -4.58
C LEU A 88 13.40 -6.83 -4.17
N PHE A 89 12.99 -5.75 -4.84
CA PHE A 89 11.71 -5.10 -4.58
C PHE A 89 10.54 -6.03 -4.86
N ALA A 90 10.56 -6.71 -6.02
CA ALA A 90 9.53 -7.68 -6.40
C ALA A 90 9.41 -8.82 -5.36
N LYS A 91 10.55 -9.35 -4.89
CA LYS A 91 10.58 -10.38 -3.84
C LYS A 91 9.95 -9.89 -2.54
N ASN A 92 10.38 -8.75 -2.03
CA ASN A 92 9.86 -8.18 -0.78
C ASN A 92 8.36 -7.89 -0.86
N GLU A 93 7.90 -7.38 -2.00
CA GLU A 93 6.48 -7.10 -2.21
C GLU A 93 5.66 -8.40 -2.23
N LYS A 94 6.16 -9.46 -2.87
CA LYS A 94 5.49 -10.77 -2.87
C LYS A 94 5.32 -11.32 -1.45
N GLU A 95 6.38 -11.24 -0.64
CA GLU A 95 6.36 -11.63 0.77
C GLU A 95 5.40 -10.76 1.61
N TYR A 96 5.35 -9.46 1.32
CA TYR A 96 4.42 -8.55 1.98
C TYR A 96 2.96 -8.88 1.66
N GLN A 97 2.62 -9.11 0.38
CA GLN A 97 1.26 -9.50 -0.04
C GLN A 97 0.81 -10.80 0.62
N ALA A 98 1.67 -11.82 0.68
CA ALA A 98 1.37 -13.08 1.36
C ALA A 98 1.09 -12.88 2.87
N ARG A 99 1.83 -11.99 3.53
CA ARG A 99 1.58 -11.65 4.95
C ARG A 99 0.27 -10.92 5.15
N LEU A 100 -0.06 -9.97 4.28
CA LEU A 100 -1.34 -9.25 4.34
C LEU A 100 -2.52 -10.19 4.14
N GLU A 101 -2.46 -11.08 3.14
CA GLU A 101 -3.52 -12.05 2.87
C GLU A 101 -3.78 -12.95 4.08
N LYS A 102 -2.70 -13.46 4.71
CA LYS A 102 -2.79 -14.25 5.94
C LYS A 102 -3.42 -13.44 7.07
N SER A 103 -2.98 -12.20 7.29
CA SER A 103 -3.51 -11.34 8.34
C SER A 103 -5.00 -11.05 8.16
N TRP A 104 -5.44 -10.75 6.93
CA TRP A 104 -6.85 -10.53 6.62
C TRP A 104 -7.69 -11.79 6.76
N ALA A 105 -7.15 -12.97 6.43
CA ALA A 105 -7.83 -14.24 6.67
C ALA A 105 -8.05 -14.48 8.18
N GLU A 106 -7.02 -14.27 9.00
CA GLU A 106 -7.12 -14.41 10.46
C GLU A 106 -8.12 -13.41 11.07
N GLN A 107 -8.09 -12.16 10.59
CA GLN A 107 -9.03 -11.13 11.03
C GLN A 107 -10.47 -11.50 10.68
N ARG A 108 -10.75 -11.96 9.45
CA ARG A 108 -12.08 -12.41 9.04
C ARG A 108 -12.61 -13.54 9.92
N ILE A 109 -11.76 -14.50 10.27
CA ILE A 109 -12.13 -15.60 11.18
C ILE A 109 -12.44 -15.07 12.58
N ARG A 110 -11.65 -14.11 13.08
CA ARG A 110 -11.87 -13.50 14.40
C ARG A 110 -13.19 -12.73 14.44
N GLU A 111 -13.44 -11.90 13.43
CA GLU A 111 -14.67 -11.12 13.32
C GLU A 111 -15.91 -12.02 13.23
N ASP A 112 -15.85 -13.12 12.48
CA ASP A 112 -16.95 -14.09 12.41
C ASP A 112 -17.22 -14.75 13.78
N LYS A 113 -16.16 -15.14 14.50
CA LYS A 113 -16.29 -15.68 15.87
C LYS A 113 -16.90 -14.66 16.83
N GLU A 114 -16.43 -13.41 16.80
CA GLU A 114 -16.95 -12.34 17.65
C GLU A 114 -18.42 -12.03 17.35
N LYS A 115 -18.80 -11.97 16.06
CA LYS A 115 -20.20 -11.80 15.64
C LYS A 115 -21.08 -12.94 16.15
N LYS A 116 -20.62 -14.20 16.07
CA LYS A 116 -21.35 -15.36 16.59
C LYS A 116 -21.49 -15.33 18.11
N ILE A 117 -20.45 -14.96 18.84
CA ILE A 117 -20.49 -14.83 20.31
C ILE A 117 -21.46 -13.71 20.70
N LYS A 118 -21.37 -12.56 20.04
CA LYS A 118 -22.27 -11.42 20.29
C LYS A 118 -23.73 -11.79 20.02
N ALA A 119 -24.02 -12.43 18.89
CA ALA A 119 -25.37 -12.88 18.56
C ALA A 119 -25.94 -13.88 19.60
N LYS A 120 -25.12 -14.81 20.10
CA LYS A 120 -25.53 -15.71 21.19
C LYS A 120 -25.84 -14.96 22.48
N ARG A 121 -24.95 -14.03 22.88
CA ARG A 121 -25.15 -13.21 24.08
C ARG A 121 -26.41 -12.35 23.99
N ASP A 122 -26.66 -11.72 22.85
CA ASP A 122 -27.84 -10.90 22.62
C ASP A 122 -29.13 -11.75 22.67
N ALA A 123 -29.09 -12.97 22.11
CA ALA A 123 -30.20 -13.92 22.17
C ALA A 123 -30.47 -14.41 23.61
N GLU A 124 -29.43 -14.73 24.38
CA GLU A 124 -29.54 -15.12 25.80
C GLU A 124 -30.08 -13.97 26.65
N LEU A 125 -29.60 -12.75 26.43
CA LEU A 125 -30.08 -11.55 27.14
C LEU A 125 -31.57 -11.30 26.83
N SER A 126 -31.99 -11.48 25.57
CA SER A 126 -33.40 -11.37 25.19
C SER A 126 -34.27 -12.43 25.88
N LYS A 127 -33.80 -13.68 25.97
CA LYS A 127 -34.50 -14.75 26.69
C LYS A 127 -34.60 -14.45 28.19
N LEU A 128 -33.53 -13.97 28.81
CA LEU A 128 -33.51 -13.62 30.23
C LEU A 128 -34.50 -12.48 30.53
N LYS A 129 -34.52 -11.43 29.71
CA LYS A 129 -35.50 -10.33 29.85
C LYS A 129 -36.94 -10.85 29.81
N LYS A 130 -37.27 -11.68 28.83
CA LYS A 130 -38.61 -12.29 28.72
C LYS A 130 -38.97 -13.12 29.97
N LEU A 131 -38.00 -13.87 30.53
CA LEU A 131 -38.23 -14.67 31.73
C LEU A 131 -38.51 -13.79 32.95
N ILE A 132 -37.76 -12.69 33.12
CA ILE A 132 -37.99 -11.71 34.18
C ILE A 132 -39.38 -11.08 34.02
N ASP A 133 -39.72 -10.60 32.81
CA ASP A 133 -41.02 -9.99 32.53
C ASP A 133 -42.18 -10.95 32.85
N GLN A 134 -42.04 -12.23 32.47
CA GLN A 134 -43.01 -13.26 32.81
C GLN A 134 -43.10 -13.45 34.32
N SER A 135 -41.97 -13.62 35.02
CA SER A 135 -41.95 -13.80 36.48
C SER A 135 -42.63 -12.65 37.22
N GLU A 136 -42.39 -11.41 36.79
CA GLU A 136 -43.06 -10.23 37.35
C GLU A 136 -44.56 -10.22 37.10
N GLN A 137 -45.01 -10.65 35.90
CA GLN A 137 -46.44 -10.78 35.61
C GLN A 137 -47.10 -11.82 36.51
N TRP A 138 -46.48 -12.99 36.70
CA TRP A 138 -47.00 -14.02 37.60
C TRP A 138 -47.14 -13.52 39.04
N HIS A 139 -46.15 -12.76 39.55
CA HIS A 139 -46.20 -12.17 40.89
C HIS A 139 -47.29 -11.09 41.06
N ARG A 140 -47.75 -10.46 39.98
CA ARG A 140 -48.82 -9.43 40.04
C ARG A 140 -50.23 -10.01 39.95
N VAL A 141 -50.38 -11.26 39.50
CA VAL A 141 -51.67 -11.93 39.29
C VAL A 141 -52.06 -12.80 40.48
N GLN A 142 -51.14 -13.01 41.43
CA GLN A 142 -51.33 -13.74 42.69
C GLN A 142 -51.60 -12.76 43.85
#